data_AF-A0A969U168-F1
#
_entry.id   AF-A0A969U168-F1
#
_cell.length_a   1.000
_cell.length_b   1.000
_cell.length_c   1.000
_cell.angle_alpha   90.00
_cell.angle_beta   90.00
_cell.angle_gamma   90.00
#
_symmetry.space_group_name_H-M   'P 1'
#
loop_
_entity.id
_entity.type
_entity.pdbx_description
1 polymer ?
#
loop_
_entity_poly.entity_id
_entity_poly.type
_entity_poly.pdbx_seq_one_letter_code
_entity_poly.pdbx_strand_id
1 'polypeptide(L)'
;MGILLTIAGIIVAIYTVSSVMGLWLSYKMMDALADGEDVPDILDDASPHHIEMISHYARGWRRHAWALSIIALFTTLIAMLIGSPLAFWALGVALMIDSVLFVTFDNIKSFVAQTDVQERLLDTCQCLALLASLALLLWVNLRAGEIIQ
;
A
#
# COMPACT_ATOMS: atom_id res chain seq x y z
N MET A 1 -10.97 -20.34 11.63
CA MET A 1 -10.70 -18.89 11.73
C MET A 1 -9.21 -18.57 11.76
N GLY A 2 -8.41 -19.24 12.61
CA GLY A 2 -6.97 -18.95 12.76
C GLY A 2 -6.16 -18.95 11.46
N ILE A 3 -6.29 -19.99 10.62
CA ILE A 3 -5.56 -20.09 9.34
C ILE A 3 -5.89 -18.91 8.39
N LEU A 4 -7.16 -18.51 8.30
CA LEU A 4 -7.56 -17.40 7.44
C LEU A 4 -6.98 -16.07 7.94
N LEU A 5 -6.93 -15.86 9.25
CA LEU A 5 -6.30 -14.67 9.85
C LEU A 5 -4.78 -14.66 9.65
N THR A 6 -4.13 -15.82 9.72
CA THR A 6 -2.71 -15.94 9.37
C THR A 6 -2.46 -15.55 7.92
N ILE A 7 -3.29 -16.04 6.98
CA ILE A 7 -3.19 -15.67 5.55
C ILE A 7 -3.38 -14.17 5.36
N ALA A 8 -4.40 -13.56 5.98
CA ALA A 8 -4.61 -12.12 5.93
C ALA A 8 -3.40 -11.35 6.49
N GLY A 9 -2.81 -11.82 7.58
CA GLY A 9 -1.61 -11.22 8.16
C GLY A 9 -0.42 -11.28 7.21
N ILE A 10 -0.23 -12.40 6.50
CA ILE A 10 0.83 -12.55 5.49
C ILE A 10 0.60 -11.59 4.32
N ILE A 11 -0.63 -11.47 3.81
CA ILE A 11 -0.97 -10.54 2.73
C ILE A 11 -0.65 -9.10 3.13
N VAL A 12 -1.10 -8.67 4.32
CA VAL A 12 -0.84 -7.33 4.85
C VAL A 12 0.67 -7.12 5.06
N ALA A 13 1.40 -8.12 5.54
CA ALA A 13 2.85 -8.02 5.75
C ALA A 13 3.61 -7.84 4.43
N ILE A 14 3.30 -8.64 3.41
CA ILE A 14 3.88 -8.50 2.06
C ILE A 14 3.61 -7.10 1.54
N TYR A 15 2.37 -6.62 1.63
CA TYR A 15 2.01 -5.29 1.16
C TYR A 15 2.72 -4.17 1.93
N THR A 16 2.91 -4.35 3.23
CA THR A 16 3.65 -3.40 4.09
C THR A 16 5.09 -3.27 3.62
N VAL A 17 5.76 -4.41 3.37
CA VAL A 17 7.15 -4.43 2.87
C VAL A 17 7.24 -3.76 1.50
N SER A 18 6.35 -4.09 0.56
CA SER A 18 6.31 -3.45 -0.76
C SER A 18 6.10 -1.94 -0.65
N SER A 19 5.22 -1.48 0.24
CA SER A 19 4.95 -0.05 0.46
C SER A 19 6.15 0.69 1.04
N VAL A 20 6.86 0.08 2.01
CA VAL A 20 8.10 0.63 2.58
C VAL A 20 9.18 0.72 1.51
N MET A 21 9.33 -0.31 0.68
CA MET A 21 10.30 -0.31 -0.42
C MET A 21 9.98 0.80 -1.43
N GLY A 22 8.70 0.94 -1.82
CA GLY A 22 8.26 2.01 -2.72
C GLY A 22 8.55 3.41 -2.16
N LEU A 23 8.28 3.64 -0.87
CA LEU A 23 8.59 4.90 -0.22
C LEU A 23 10.10 5.15 -0.19
N TRP A 24 10.91 4.14 0.12
CA TRP A 24 12.37 4.25 0.11
C TRP A 24 12.94 4.56 -1.28
N LEU A 25 12.44 3.91 -2.33
CA LEU A 25 12.80 4.25 -3.72
C LEU A 25 12.41 5.69 -4.07
N SER A 26 11.26 6.15 -3.58
CA SER A 26 10.82 7.53 -3.76
C SER A 26 11.76 8.56 -3.12
N TYR A 27 12.35 8.20 -1.96
CA TYR A 27 13.38 9.02 -1.32
C TYR A 27 14.64 9.10 -2.18
N LYS A 28 15.14 7.95 -2.65
CA LYS A 28 16.31 7.90 -3.52
C LYS A 28 16.13 8.72 -4.78
N MET A 29 14.95 8.65 -5.39
CA MET A 29 14.60 9.45 -6.56
C MET A 29 14.61 10.95 -6.26
N MET A 30 14.10 11.37 -5.09
CA MET A 30 14.10 12.79 -4.72
C MET A 30 15.47 13.33 -4.38
N ASP A 31 16.33 12.53 -3.76
CA ASP A 31 17.71 12.89 -3.45
C ASP A 31 18.49 13.14 -4.77
N ALA A 32 18.43 12.20 -5.71
CA ALA A 32 19.07 12.35 -7.03
C ALA A 32 18.56 13.59 -7.79
N LEU A 33 17.25 13.81 -7.82
CA LEU A 33 16.66 15.00 -8.44
C LEU A 33 17.08 16.32 -7.76
N ALA A 34 17.35 16.31 -6.45
CA ALA A 34 17.81 17.48 -5.71
C ALA A 34 19.29 17.79 -5.98
N ASP A 35 20.10 16.76 -6.17
CA ASP A 35 21.52 16.85 -6.47
C ASP A 35 21.79 17.11 -7.97
N GLY A 36 20.74 17.13 -8.80
CA GLY A 36 20.83 17.33 -10.25
C GLY A 36 21.38 16.11 -10.98
N GLU A 37 21.33 14.95 -10.34
CA GLU A 37 21.72 13.66 -10.90
C GLU A 37 20.56 13.05 -11.70
N ASP A 38 20.90 12.11 -12.59
CA ASP A 38 19.93 11.33 -13.35
C ASP A 38 19.19 10.32 -12.43
N VAL A 39 18.36 9.47 -13.02
CA VAL A 39 17.64 8.40 -12.29
C VAL A 39 18.65 7.54 -11.51
N PRO A 40 18.41 7.23 -10.21
CA PRO A 40 19.30 6.37 -9.44
C PRO A 40 19.49 5.00 -10.07
N ASP A 41 20.71 4.43 -10.05
CA ASP A 41 21.06 3.12 -10.63
C ASP A 41 20.08 1.98 -10.27
N ILE A 42 19.50 2.02 -9.05
CA ILE A 42 18.52 1.02 -8.58
C ILE A 42 17.19 1.05 -9.36
N LEU A 43 16.94 2.11 -10.12
CA LEU A 43 15.77 2.33 -10.95
C LEU A 43 16.09 2.28 -12.46
N ASP A 44 17.32 1.92 -12.87
CA ASP A 44 17.71 1.88 -14.29
C ASP A 44 16.86 0.92 -15.12
N ASP A 45 16.47 -0.21 -14.53
CA ASP A 45 15.59 -1.20 -15.16
C ASP A 45 14.09 -0.88 -14.98
N ALA A 46 13.74 0.15 -14.21
CA ALA A 46 12.36 0.54 -13.98
C ALA A 46 11.79 1.25 -15.20
N SER A 47 10.56 0.94 -15.58
CA SER A 47 9.95 1.59 -16.73
C SER A 47 9.66 3.08 -16.44
N PRO A 48 9.76 3.97 -17.44
CA PRO A 48 9.67 5.42 -17.23
C PRO A 48 8.39 5.89 -16.52
N HIS A 49 7.26 5.22 -16.76
CA HIS A 49 5.98 5.55 -16.12
C HIS A 49 5.95 5.19 -14.63
N HIS A 50 6.69 4.17 -14.18
CA HIS A 50 6.85 3.88 -12.75
C HIS A 50 7.73 4.92 -12.07
N ILE A 51 8.80 5.36 -12.74
CA ILE A 51 9.67 6.45 -12.25
C ILE A 51 8.86 7.74 -12.09
N GLU A 52 8.01 8.07 -13.07
CA GLU A 52 7.11 9.22 -13.02
C GLU A 52 6.17 9.12 -11.80
N MET A 53 5.49 7.99 -11.62
CA MET A 53 4.56 7.78 -10.50
C MET A 53 5.27 7.88 -9.14
N ILE A 54 6.43 7.24 -8.99
CA ILE A 54 7.24 7.28 -7.76
C ILE A 54 7.67 8.73 -7.45
N SER A 55 8.15 9.47 -8.46
CA SER A 55 8.56 10.86 -8.29
C SER A 55 7.39 11.76 -7.87
N HIS A 56 6.19 11.48 -8.37
CA HIS A 56 4.99 12.23 -8.05
C HIS A 56 4.51 11.96 -6.62
N TYR A 57 4.54 10.71 -6.17
CA TYR A 57 4.19 10.34 -4.79
C TYR A 57 5.22 10.82 -3.77
N ALA A 58 6.47 11.02 -4.18
CA ALA A 58 7.53 11.52 -3.31
C ALA A 58 7.38 13.01 -2.92
N ARG A 59 6.47 13.75 -3.56
CA ARG A 59 6.37 15.21 -3.43
C ARG A 59 5.16 15.67 -2.59
N GLY A 60 5.38 16.75 -1.83
CA GLY A 60 4.35 17.45 -1.09
C GLY A 60 3.58 16.58 -0.09
N TRP A 61 2.26 16.78 -0.03
CA TRP A 61 1.39 16.07 0.93
C TRP A 61 1.28 14.57 0.65
N ARG A 62 1.50 14.13 -0.60
CA ARG A 62 1.36 12.72 -1.02
C ARG A 62 2.37 11.83 -0.32
N ARG A 63 3.59 12.32 -0.14
CA ARG A 63 4.63 11.60 0.63
C ARG A 63 4.22 11.36 2.08
N HIS A 64 3.58 12.36 2.71
CA HIS A 64 3.13 12.25 4.09
C HIS A 64 1.94 11.30 4.20
N ALA A 65 1.01 11.36 3.24
CA ALA A 65 -0.08 10.41 3.14
C ALA A 65 0.47 8.98 2.97
N TRP A 66 1.42 8.75 2.08
CA TRP A 66 2.03 7.42 1.89
C TRP A 66 2.72 6.92 3.17
N ALA A 67 3.48 7.76 3.86
CA ALA A 67 4.07 7.42 5.15
C ALA A 67 3.01 7.06 6.21
N LEU A 68 1.88 7.77 6.23
CA LEU A 68 0.76 7.46 7.12
C LEU A 68 0.09 6.13 6.76
N SER A 69 -0.03 5.81 5.47
CA SER A 69 -0.49 4.49 5.00
C SER A 69 0.38 3.37 5.57
N ILE A 70 1.71 3.51 5.49
CA ILE A 70 2.67 2.54 6.06
C ILE A 70 2.50 2.39 7.58
N ILE A 71 2.35 3.49 8.32
CA ILE A 71 2.10 3.45 9.77
C ILE A 71 0.79 2.68 10.07
N ALA A 72 -0.26 2.91 9.29
CA ALA A 72 -1.54 2.21 9.42
C ALA A 72 -1.40 0.71 9.10
N LEU A 73 -0.57 0.32 8.13
CA LEU A 73 -0.25 -1.08 7.84
C LEU A 73 0.49 -1.76 8.99
N PHE A 74 1.52 -1.13 9.56
CA PHE A 74 2.18 -1.67 10.76
C PHE A 74 1.23 -1.76 11.96
N THR A 75 0.38 -0.75 12.14
CA THR A 75 -0.64 -0.75 13.20
C THR A 75 -1.61 -1.91 13.00
N THR A 76 -1.99 -2.23 11.75
CA THR A 76 -2.81 -3.39 11.41
C THR A 76 -2.14 -4.68 11.89
N LEU A 77 -0.87 -4.90 11.51
CA LEU A 77 -0.13 -6.12 11.88
C LEU A 77 -0.01 -6.27 13.40
N ILE A 78 0.35 -5.21 14.11
CA ILE A 78 0.46 -5.22 15.58
C ILE A 78 -0.91 -5.51 16.21
N ALA A 79 -1.98 -4.86 15.74
CA ALA A 79 -3.33 -5.08 16.25
C ALA A 79 -3.81 -6.51 16.00
N MET A 80 -3.44 -7.13 14.87
CA MET A 80 -3.74 -8.54 14.59
C MET A 80 -3.07 -9.49 15.59
N LEU A 81 -1.81 -9.22 15.98
CA LEU A 81 -1.07 -10.06 16.94
C LEU A 81 -1.74 -10.09 18.32
N ILE A 82 -2.36 -8.99 18.74
CA ILE A 82 -3.05 -8.86 20.03
C ILE A 82 -4.56 -9.09 19.94
N GLY A 83 -5.09 -9.45 18.76
CA GLY A 83 -6.52 -9.69 18.56
C GLY A 83 -7.41 -8.45 18.71
N SER A 84 -6.88 -7.26 18.43
CA SER A 84 -7.60 -5.98 18.60
C SER A 84 -8.46 -5.62 17.39
N PRO A 85 -9.68 -5.06 17.59
CA PRO A 85 -10.52 -4.56 16.50
C PRO A 85 -9.89 -3.38 15.74
N LEU A 86 -8.84 -2.77 16.30
CA LEU A 86 -8.05 -1.74 15.62
C LEU A 86 -7.45 -2.24 14.30
N ALA A 87 -7.21 -3.54 14.15
CA ALA A 87 -6.67 -4.12 12.92
C ALA A 87 -7.55 -3.81 11.71
N PHE A 88 -8.88 -3.93 11.85
CA PHE A 88 -9.82 -3.60 10.79
C PHE A 88 -9.76 -2.12 10.41
N TRP A 89 -9.83 -1.24 11.40
CA TRP A 89 -9.85 0.21 11.17
C TRP A 89 -8.55 0.72 10.57
N ALA A 90 -7.41 0.26 11.09
CA ALA A 90 -6.10 0.63 10.58
C ALA A 90 -5.91 0.17 9.13
N LEU A 91 -6.34 -1.06 8.78
CA LEU A 91 -6.25 -1.53 7.40
C LEU A 91 -7.17 -0.72 6.47
N GLY A 92 -8.38 -0.40 6.93
CA GLY A 92 -9.31 0.46 6.19
C GLY A 92 -8.72 1.84 5.89
N VAL A 93 -8.04 2.45 6.87
CA VAL A 93 -7.35 3.73 6.69
C VAL A 93 -6.21 3.62 5.68
N ALA A 94 -5.37 2.58 5.75
CA ALA A 94 -4.29 2.37 4.79
C ALA A 94 -4.83 2.28 3.34
N LEU A 95 -5.85 1.45 3.13
CA LEU A 95 -6.47 1.27 1.81
C LEU A 95 -7.16 2.54 1.29
N MET A 96 -7.77 3.31 2.18
CA MET A 96 -8.36 4.61 1.82
C MET A 96 -7.28 5.58 1.36
N ILE A 97 -6.15 5.67 2.07
CA ILE A 97 -5.05 6.55 1.70
C ILE A 97 -4.45 6.14 0.35
N ASP A 98 -4.20 4.85 0.12
CA ASP A 98 -3.66 4.38 -1.16
C ASP A 98 -4.61 4.67 -2.31
N SER A 99 -5.92 4.50 -2.10
CA SER A 99 -6.94 4.86 -3.09
C SER A 99 -6.92 6.36 -3.42
N VAL A 100 -6.75 7.21 -2.40
CA VAL A 100 -6.63 8.66 -2.59
C VAL A 100 -5.35 9.01 -3.34
N LEU A 101 -4.21 8.40 -3.01
CA LEU A 101 -2.94 8.61 -3.72
C LEU A 101 -3.07 8.27 -5.20
N PHE A 102 -3.72 7.14 -5.50
CA PHE A 102 -3.94 6.67 -6.87
C PHE A 102 -4.91 7.55 -7.65
N VAL A 103 -6.08 7.87 -7.08
CA VAL A 103 -7.10 8.69 -7.78
C VAL A 103 -6.63 10.13 -7.98
N THR A 104 -5.77 10.64 -7.10
CA THR A 104 -5.18 12.00 -7.23
C THR A 104 -3.89 12.04 -8.04
N PHE A 105 -3.57 10.95 -8.76
CA PHE A 105 -2.48 10.94 -9.72
C PHE A 105 -2.94 11.55 -11.05
N ASP A 106 -2.39 12.71 -11.40
CA ASP A 106 -2.88 13.54 -12.51
C ASP A 106 -2.81 12.82 -13.87
N ASN A 107 -1.84 11.93 -14.05
CA ASN A 107 -1.59 11.19 -15.30
C ASN A 107 -2.10 9.75 -15.28
N ILE A 108 -3.06 9.41 -14.40
CA ILE A 108 -3.57 8.03 -14.23
C ILE A 108 -3.96 7.34 -15.53
N LYS A 109 -4.62 8.04 -16.45
CA LYS A 109 -5.02 7.45 -17.74
C LYS A 109 -3.82 7.08 -18.62
N SER A 110 -2.79 7.93 -18.60
CA SER A 110 -1.56 7.71 -19.36
C SER A 110 -0.75 6.56 -18.75
N PHE A 111 -0.63 6.54 -17.42
CA PHE A 111 0.04 5.46 -16.69
C PHE A 111 -0.64 4.11 -16.90
N VAL A 112 -1.98 4.07 -16.79
CA VAL A 112 -2.74 2.85 -17.06
C VAL A 112 -2.60 2.43 -18.52
N ALA A 113 -2.44 3.34 -19.49
CA ALA A 113 -2.23 2.96 -20.89
C ALA A 113 -0.84 2.34 -21.14
N GLN A 114 0.17 2.72 -20.34
CA GLN A 114 1.56 2.30 -20.49
C GLN A 114 1.94 1.07 -19.67
N THR A 115 1.14 0.70 -18.67
CA THR A 115 1.33 -0.52 -17.86
C THR A 115 0.93 -1.76 -18.64
N ASP A 116 1.73 -2.82 -18.56
CA ASP A 116 1.47 -4.09 -19.24
C ASP A 116 0.30 -4.86 -18.58
N VAL A 117 -0.31 -5.77 -19.33
CA VAL A 117 -1.40 -6.64 -18.85
C VAL A 117 -0.97 -7.45 -17.62
N GLN A 118 0.29 -7.92 -17.60
CA GLN A 118 0.81 -8.68 -16.46
C GLN A 118 0.91 -7.83 -15.19
N GLU A 119 1.41 -6.60 -15.30
CA GLU A 119 1.51 -5.64 -14.19
C GLU A 119 0.13 -5.32 -13.62
N ARG A 120 -0.85 -5.01 -14.49
CA ARG A 120 -2.23 -4.72 -14.08
C ARG A 120 -2.89 -5.91 -13.38
N LEU A 121 -2.58 -7.13 -13.83
CA LEU A 121 -3.12 -8.34 -13.22
C LEU A 121 -2.55 -8.56 -11.82
N LEU A 122 -1.25 -8.33 -11.63
CA LEU A 122 -0.60 -8.39 -10.32
C LEU A 122 -1.18 -7.34 -9.36
N ASP A 123 -1.30 -6.08 -9.82
CA ASP A 123 -1.88 -5.00 -9.03
C ASP A 123 -3.33 -5.31 -8.64
N THR A 124 -4.12 -5.82 -9.57
CA THR A 124 -5.52 -6.21 -9.33
C THR A 124 -5.59 -7.34 -8.30
N CYS A 125 -4.74 -8.36 -8.43
CA CYS A 125 -4.69 -9.48 -7.48
C CYS A 125 -4.31 -9.01 -6.08
N GLN A 126 -3.34 -8.11 -5.96
CA GLN A 126 -2.91 -7.53 -4.69
C GLN A 126 -4.04 -6.72 -4.04
N CYS A 127 -4.75 -5.89 -4.83
CA CYS A 127 -5.91 -5.14 -4.36
C CYS A 127 -7.02 -6.08 -3.85
N LEU A 128 -7.35 -7.13 -4.61
CA LEU A 128 -8.36 -8.11 -4.20
C LEU A 128 -7.95 -8.86 -2.93
N ALA A 129 -6.68 -9.21 -2.78
CA ALA A 129 -6.16 -9.87 -1.58
C ALA A 129 -6.27 -8.98 -0.34
N LEU A 130 -5.98 -7.68 -0.47
CA LEU A 130 -6.14 -6.71 0.61
C LEU A 130 -7.61 -6.47 0.98
N LEU A 131 -8.50 -6.38 -0.02
CA LEU A 131 -9.95 -6.28 0.22
C LEU A 131 -10.50 -7.53 0.90
N ALA A 132 -10.04 -8.72 0.51
CA ALA A 132 -10.40 -9.97 1.18
C ALA A 132 -9.91 -9.99 2.63
N SER A 133 -8.70 -9.49 2.88
CA SER A 133 -8.14 -9.35 4.23
C SER A 133 -8.97 -8.38 5.08
N LEU A 134 -9.38 -7.24 4.53
CA LEU A 134 -10.25 -6.27 5.19
C LEU A 134 -11.62 -6.87 5.52
N ALA A 135 -12.25 -7.57 4.57
CA ALA A 135 -13.53 -8.23 4.78
C ALA A 135 -13.46 -9.30 5.87
N LEU A 136 -12.36 -10.06 5.94
CA LEU A 136 -12.14 -11.04 7.00
C LEU A 136 -11.98 -10.37 8.38
N LEU A 137 -11.22 -9.28 8.46
CA LEU A 137 -11.06 -8.53 9.70
C LEU A 137 -12.37 -7.89 10.16
N LEU A 138 -13.18 -7.38 9.23
CA LEU A 138 -14.53 -6.88 9.51
C LEU A 138 -15.40 -8.01 10.08
N TRP A 139 -15.41 -9.18 9.45
CA TRP A 139 -16.17 -10.33 9.92
C TRP A 139 -15.81 -10.73 11.34
N VAL A 140 -14.51 -10.78 11.65
CA VAL A 140 -14.02 -11.10 13.01
C VAL A 140 -14.43 -10.02 14.01
N ASN A 141 -14.34 -8.74 13.63
CA ASN A 141 -14.74 -7.62 14.47
C ASN A 141 -16.25 -7.67 14.79
N LEU A 142 -17.10 -7.94 13.79
CA LEU A 142 -18.55 -8.07 13.98
C LEU A 142 -18.91 -9.24 14.90
N ARG A 143 -18.28 -10.41 14.72
CA ARG A 143 -18.52 -11.57 15.59
C ARG A 143 -18.03 -11.40 17.02
N ALA A 144 -16.96 -10.63 17.24
CA ALA A 144 -16.52 -10.29 18.59
C ALA A 144 -17.57 -9.45 19.33
N GLY A 145 -18.31 -8.60 18.62
CA GLY A 145 -19.41 -7.81 19.18
C GLY A 145 -20.63 -8.63 19.58
N GLU A 146 -20.93 -9.72 18.89
CA GLU A 146 -22.06 -10.63 19.19
C GLU A 146 -21.87 -11.43 20.48
N ILE A 147 -20.62 -11.69 20.90
CA ILE A 147 -20.31 -12.50 22.10
C ILE A 147 -20.44 -11.69 23.40
N ILE A 148 -20.48 -10.36 23.31
CA ILE A 148 -20.53 -9.43 24.45
C ILE A 148 -21.98 -9.04 24.80
N GLN A 149 -22.96 -9.43 23.99
CA GLN A 149 -24.40 -9.25 24.27
C GLN A 149 -25.00 -10.50 24.91
#